data_AF-A0A6S6T669-F1
#
_entry.id   AF-A0A6S6T669-F1
#
_cell.length_a   1.000
_cell.length_b   1.000
_cell.length_c   1.000
_cell.angle_alpha   90.00
_cell.angle_beta   90.00
_cell.angle_gamma   90.00
#
_symmetry.space_group_name_H-M   'P 1'
#
loop_
_entity.id
_entity.type
_entity.pdbx_description
1 polymer ?
#
loop_
_entity_poly.entity_id
_entity_poly.type
_entity_poly.pdbx_seq_one_letter_code
_entity_poly.pdbx_strand_id
1 'polypeptide(L)'
;MTKTKLNFFSAIIQCFRRTKEQRKFEEELYTRGLAKEQEIMIQHLNEIIVSKELAKKFVLQELDIASKGDASLQYFVNKSGFHVSEYLGALGKFQEDKEKIEMIQFVFLNFLNKISDDQRMHQTAMNILNGIMEHWKIGKYSPDGGVFFEEETQEETVLQNSVTKPSLALYVKDLKSTVMQKLEVADDKIQDVLDKFNKPKEQEQVKEEVIKKEEVKAEVPKRAVKIYTDEYVDVLMEKHSDVIKEIITGNINPENSDEVKTFQSEISLATLEGHNLASVFCAFFETESTLPITSMNETSKAFFIQILNIFDEEGFSESLDEYLEINRDDVYALATEGDKFMQYLIGFWYVFENEDKSKVEEEQYYWYNQSALNGFKPAIEKLENSNYKGE
;
A
#
# COMPACT_ATOMS: atom_id res chain seq x y z
N MET A 1 -24.52 -11.85 3.85
CA MET A 1 -23.04 -11.91 3.88
C MET A 1 -22.51 -10.86 2.94
N THR A 2 -22.27 -9.66 3.44
CA THR A 2 -21.59 -8.60 2.72
C THR A 2 -20.11 -8.97 2.65
N LYS A 3 -19.63 -9.39 1.47
CA LYS A 3 -18.19 -9.38 1.18
C LYS A 3 -17.74 -7.94 1.41
N THR A 4 -16.91 -7.70 2.41
CA THR A 4 -16.16 -6.45 2.50
C THR A 4 -15.26 -6.44 1.28
N LYS A 5 -15.72 -5.82 0.19
CA LYS A 5 -14.86 -5.48 -0.94
C LYS A 5 -13.78 -4.61 -0.34
N LEU A 6 -12.54 -5.09 -0.32
CA LEU A 6 -11.40 -4.20 -0.21
C LEU A 6 -11.61 -3.17 -1.33
N ASN A 7 -11.82 -1.91 -0.96
CA ASN A 7 -12.12 -0.89 -1.95
C ASN A 7 -10.90 -0.80 -2.86
N PHE A 8 -11.08 -0.89 -4.17
CA PHE A 8 -10.00 -0.99 -5.15
C PHE A 8 -8.93 0.11 -4.99
N PHE A 9 -9.38 1.30 -4.56
CA PHE A 9 -8.52 2.42 -4.15
C PHE A 9 -7.59 2.12 -2.97
N SER A 10 -7.99 1.31 -1.98
CA SER A 10 -7.13 0.99 -0.83
C SER A 10 -5.91 0.16 -1.23
N ALA A 11 -6.04 -0.68 -2.27
CA ALA A 11 -4.96 -1.50 -2.81
C ALA A 11 -3.97 -0.67 -3.66
N ILE A 12 -4.49 0.31 -4.41
CA ILE A 12 -3.66 1.20 -5.25
C ILE A 12 -2.96 2.26 -4.41
N ILE A 13 -3.65 2.86 -3.43
CA ILE A 13 -3.01 3.69 -2.42
C ILE A 13 -2.02 2.85 -1.59
N GLN A 14 -2.25 1.54 -1.36
CA GLN A 14 -1.25 0.64 -0.75
C GLN A 14 0.05 0.49 -1.55
N CYS A 15 0.02 0.59 -2.88
CA CYS A 15 1.23 0.64 -3.69
C CYS A 15 2.04 1.94 -3.50
N PHE A 16 1.37 3.07 -3.22
CA PHE A 16 2.01 4.36 -2.89
C PHE A 16 2.35 4.54 -1.41
N ARG A 17 1.65 3.84 -0.51
CA ARG A 17 1.91 3.72 0.95
C ARG A 17 3.26 3.04 1.26
N ARG A 18 4.06 2.69 0.26
CA ARG A 18 5.37 2.09 0.49
C ARG A 18 6.31 3.13 1.05
N THR A 19 6.69 2.92 2.30
CA THR A 19 7.76 3.70 2.94
C THR A 19 9.00 3.65 2.04
N LYS A 20 9.87 4.65 2.18
CA LYS A 20 11.16 4.65 1.46
C LYS A 20 11.93 3.35 1.69
N GLU A 21 11.78 2.73 2.85
CA GLU A 21 12.34 1.41 3.17
C GLU A 21 11.70 0.27 2.39
N GLN A 22 10.37 0.26 2.22
CA GLN A 22 9.68 -0.76 1.40
C GLN A 22 10.08 -0.65 -0.08
N ARG A 23 10.16 0.57 -0.63
CA ARG A 23 10.64 0.79 -2.01
C ARG A 23 12.09 0.35 -2.20
N LYS A 24 12.98 0.77 -1.29
CA LYS A 24 14.38 0.35 -1.30
C LYS A 24 14.51 -1.18 -1.17
N PHE A 25 13.68 -1.79 -0.33
CA PHE A 25 13.68 -3.24 -0.17
C PHE A 25 13.25 -3.94 -1.46
N GLU A 26 12.22 -3.48 -2.16
CA GLU A 26 11.81 -4.06 -3.46
C GLU A 26 12.84 -3.84 -4.57
N GLU A 27 13.51 -2.69 -4.60
CA GLU A 27 14.66 -2.46 -5.48
C GLU A 27 15.81 -3.45 -5.15
N GLU A 28 16.11 -3.66 -3.86
CA GLU A 28 17.09 -4.65 -3.42
C GLU A 28 16.63 -6.08 -3.77
N LEU A 29 15.34 -6.37 -3.68
CA LEU A 29 14.71 -7.65 -4.06
C LEU A 29 14.86 -7.90 -5.56
N TYR A 30 14.69 -6.85 -6.38
CA TYR A 30 14.90 -6.89 -7.82
C TYR A 30 16.38 -7.06 -8.19
N THR A 31 17.28 -6.44 -7.42
CA THR A 31 18.72 -6.45 -7.71
C THR A 31 19.45 -7.70 -7.17
N ARG A 32 19.05 -8.20 -5.99
CA ARG A 32 19.70 -9.33 -5.29
C ARG A 32 18.93 -10.64 -5.43
N GLY A 33 17.64 -10.58 -5.75
CA GLY A 33 16.74 -11.72 -5.83
C GLY A 33 16.12 -12.11 -4.49
N LEU A 34 14.83 -12.47 -4.52
CA LEU A 34 14.02 -12.85 -3.36
C LEU A 34 14.66 -13.99 -2.52
N ALA A 35 15.28 -14.97 -3.18
CA ALA A 35 15.89 -16.11 -2.50
C ALA A 35 17.03 -15.70 -1.55
N LYS A 36 17.84 -14.72 -1.94
CA LYS A 36 18.96 -14.25 -1.11
C LYS A 36 18.47 -13.50 0.12
N GLU A 37 17.44 -12.67 -0.04
CA GLU A 37 16.81 -11.97 1.09
C GLU A 37 16.10 -12.94 2.04
N GLN A 38 15.51 -14.04 1.52
CA GLN A 38 14.99 -15.14 2.33
C GLN A 38 16.09 -15.78 3.19
N GLU A 39 17.26 -16.07 2.61
CA GLU A 39 18.40 -16.64 3.36
C GLU A 39 18.90 -15.71 4.46
N ILE A 40 19.04 -14.41 4.16
CA ILE A 40 19.42 -13.40 5.16
C ILE A 40 18.38 -13.36 6.30
N MET A 41 17.10 -13.40 5.97
CA MET A 41 16.03 -13.40 6.96
C MET A 41 16.05 -14.67 7.82
N ILE A 42 16.28 -15.84 7.23
CA ILE A 42 16.43 -17.10 7.96
C ILE A 42 17.60 -17.01 8.93
N GLN A 43 18.75 -16.50 8.50
CA GLN A 43 19.92 -16.31 9.37
C GLN A 43 19.58 -15.38 10.53
N HIS A 44 18.97 -14.23 10.25
CA HIS A 44 18.63 -13.24 11.28
C HIS A 44 17.63 -13.78 12.31
N LEU A 45 16.59 -14.50 11.88
CA LEU A 45 15.65 -15.13 12.81
C LEU A 45 16.34 -16.19 13.67
N ASN A 46 17.28 -16.97 13.11
CA ASN A 46 18.02 -17.96 13.87
C ASN A 46 19.01 -17.35 14.88
N GLU A 47 19.48 -16.12 14.67
CA GLU A 47 20.26 -15.36 15.67
C GLU A 47 19.39 -14.92 16.86
N ILE A 48 18.12 -14.61 16.59
CA ILE A 48 17.15 -14.17 17.61
C ILE A 48 16.59 -15.37 18.39
N ILE A 49 16.36 -16.49 17.72
CA ILE A 49 15.81 -17.70 18.33
C ILE A 49 16.90 -18.37 19.17
N VAL A 50 16.82 -18.23 20.50
CA VAL A 50 17.88 -18.71 21.40
C VAL A 50 17.86 -20.22 21.69
N SER A 51 16.83 -20.95 21.25
CA SER A 51 16.72 -22.39 21.53
C SER A 51 15.83 -23.14 20.55
N LYS A 52 16.08 -24.46 20.43
CA LYS A 52 15.26 -25.38 19.62
C LYS A 52 13.79 -25.41 20.06
N GLU A 53 13.53 -25.34 21.36
CA GLU A 53 12.16 -25.29 21.89
C GLU A 53 11.44 -24.01 21.48
N LEU A 54 12.11 -22.86 21.56
CA LEU A 54 11.54 -21.59 21.10
C LEU A 54 11.27 -21.61 19.58
N ALA A 55 12.19 -22.17 18.79
CA ALA A 55 12.01 -22.38 17.35
C ALA A 55 10.75 -23.21 17.07
N LYS A 56 10.59 -24.34 17.79
CA LYS A 56 9.43 -25.23 17.65
C LYS A 56 8.14 -24.49 18.01
N LYS A 57 8.09 -23.78 19.13
CA LYS A 57 6.91 -23.01 19.55
C LYS A 57 6.50 -21.97 18.50
N PHE A 58 7.46 -21.20 18.00
CA PHE A 58 7.22 -20.23 16.92
C PHE A 58 6.65 -20.90 15.66
N VAL A 59 7.32 -21.94 15.14
CA VAL A 59 6.87 -22.66 13.95
C VAL A 59 5.46 -23.23 14.13
N LEU A 60 5.14 -23.81 15.29
CA LEU A 60 3.81 -24.34 15.56
C LEU A 60 2.71 -23.26 15.54
N GLN A 61 2.99 -22.05 16.02
CA GLN A 61 2.03 -20.94 15.91
C GLN A 61 1.79 -20.53 14.46
N GLU A 62 2.85 -20.44 13.66
CA GLU A 62 2.72 -20.08 12.24
C GLU A 62 2.01 -21.19 11.45
N LEU A 63 2.20 -22.46 11.81
CA LEU A 63 1.46 -23.58 11.24
C LEU A 63 -0.04 -23.59 11.63
N ASP A 64 -0.38 -23.21 12.87
CA ASP A 64 -1.78 -23.00 13.29
C ASP A 64 -2.47 -21.96 12.41
N ILE A 65 -1.78 -20.86 12.11
CA ILE A 65 -2.28 -19.80 11.22
C ILE A 65 -2.40 -20.34 9.78
N ALA A 66 -1.33 -20.93 9.25
CA ALA A 66 -1.29 -21.44 7.88
C ALA A 66 -2.32 -22.55 7.62
N SER A 67 -2.67 -23.35 8.64
CA SER A 67 -3.69 -24.40 8.55
C SER A 67 -5.08 -23.87 8.19
N LYS A 68 -5.34 -22.59 8.47
CA LYS A 68 -6.59 -21.88 8.17
C LYS A 68 -6.55 -21.16 6.82
N GLY A 69 -5.40 -21.21 6.13
CA GLY A 69 -5.14 -20.58 4.84
C GLY A 69 -5.69 -21.34 3.65
N ASP A 70 -5.17 -21.01 2.46
CA ASP A 70 -5.53 -21.66 1.20
C ASP A 70 -4.94 -23.09 1.06
N ALA A 71 -5.22 -23.73 -0.08
CA ALA A 71 -4.75 -25.09 -0.35
C ALA A 71 -3.21 -25.23 -0.36
N SER A 72 -2.48 -24.18 -0.76
CA SER A 72 -1.01 -24.20 -0.79
C SER A 72 -0.44 -24.15 0.63
N LEU A 73 -1.01 -23.32 1.50
CA LEU A 73 -0.63 -23.23 2.90
C LEU A 73 -0.96 -24.52 3.65
N GLN A 74 -2.16 -25.06 3.45
CA GLN A 74 -2.54 -26.36 4.03
C GLN A 74 -1.63 -27.49 3.54
N TYR A 75 -1.27 -27.50 2.25
CA TYR A 75 -0.31 -28.48 1.72
C TYR A 75 1.05 -28.39 2.44
N PHE A 76 1.58 -27.18 2.66
CA PHE A 76 2.81 -27.01 3.41
C PHE A 76 2.69 -27.52 4.85
N VAL A 77 1.59 -27.19 5.55
CA VAL A 77 1.33 -27.63 6.92
C VAL A 77 1.29 -29.15 7.02
N ASN A 78 0.60 -29.82 6.10
CA ASN A 78 0.54 -31.28 6.05
C ASN A 78 1.91 -31.91 5.75
N LYS A 79 2.79 -31.18 5.06
CA LYS A 79 4.16 -31.61 4.76
C LYS A 79 5.17 -31.09 5.79
N SER A 80 4.74 -30.50 6.90
CA SER A 80 5.64 -29.93 7.90
C SER A 80 6.30 -31.00 8.80
N GLY A 81 5.74 -32.21 8.85
CA GLY A 81 6.20 -33.29 9.74
C GLY A 81 5.88 -33.05 11.22
N PHE A 82 4.91 -32.19 11.51
CA PHE A 82 4.28 -32.06 12.83
C PHE A 82 2.88 -32.65 12.80
N HIS A 83 2.48 -33.32 13.87
CA HIS A 83 1.13 -33.85 13.98
C HIS A 83 0.11 -32.70 14.16
N VAL A 84 -1.11 -32.86 13.65
CA VAL A 84 -2.18 -31.84 13.72
C VAL A 84 -2.40 -31.35 15.15
N SER A 85 -2.33 -32.24 16.14
CA SER A 85 -2.51 -31.91 17.55
C SER A 85 -1.38 -31.07 18.16
N GLU A 86 -0.22 -30.97 17.49
CA GLU A 86 0.91 -30.16 17.95
C GLU A 86 0.70 -28.68 17.62
N TYR A 87 0.25 -28.37 16.41
CA TYR A 87 0.09 -26.99 15.95
C TYR A 87 -1.32 -26.44 16.15
N LEU A 88 -2.37 -27.26 16.14
CA LEU A 88 -3.74 -26.75 16.27
C LEU A 88 -3.95 -26.09 17.66
N GLY A 89 -4.22 -24.79 17.69
CA GLY A 89 -4.37 -24.00 18.92
C GLY A 89 -3.04 -23.57 19.56
N ALA A 90 -1.90 -23.78 18.89
CA ALA A 90 -0.58 -23.38 19.38
C ALA A 90 -0.49 -21.88 19.71
N LEU A 91 -1.27 -21.04 19.00
CA LEU A 91 -1.29 -19.59 19.20
C LEU A 91 -1.70 -19.19 20.63
N GLY A 92 -2.57 -19.98 21.27
CA GLY A 92 -2.99 -19.76 22.66
C GLY A 92 -2.15 -20.47 23.71
N LYS A 93 -1.31 -21.43 23.30
CA LYS A 93 -0.72 -22.46 24.19
C LYS A 93 0.56 -22.02 24.90
N PHE A 94 1.35 -21.14 24.30
CA PHE A 94 2.72 -20.82 24.75
C PHE A 94 2.80 -19.45 25.44
N GLN A 95 2.04 -19.25 26.51
CA GLN A 95 2.00 -17.95 27.22
C GLN A 95 3.32 -17.59 27.89
N GLU A 96 4.10 -18.59 28.29
CA GLU A 96 5.38 -18.42 29.00
C GLU A 96 6.49 -17.81 28.14
N ASP A 97 6.45 -17.99 26.82
CA ASP A 97 7.42 -17.42 25.87
C ASP A 97 6.79 -16.35 24.97
N LYS A 98 5.59 -15.87 25.32
CA LYS A 98 4.79 -14.95 24.50
C LYS A 98 5.59 -13.75 24.00
N GLU A 99 6.27 -13.04 24.89
CA GLU A 99 7.04 -11.83 24.51
C GLU A 99 8.15 -12.14 23.50
N LYS A 100 8.84 -13.27 23.65
CA LYS A 100 9.91 -13.68 22.73
C LYS A 100 9.34 -14.08 21.38
N ILE A 101 8.23 -14.82 21.38
CA ILE A 101 7.55 -15.24 20.15
C ILE A 101 7.00 -14.02 19.42
N GLU A 102 6.37 -13.07 20.14
CA GLU A 102 5.88 -11.81 19.56
C GLU A 102 7.01 -10.99 18.92
N MET A 103 8.20 -10.96 19.53
CA MET A 103 9.37 -10.30 18.96
C MET A 103 9.84 -10.96 17.65
N ILE A 104 9.92 -12.30 17.62
CA ILE A 104 10.27 -13.07 16.41
C ILE A 104 9.22 -12.82 15.31
N GLN A 105 7.94 -12.89 15.66
CA GLN A 105 6.82 -12.63 14.76
C GLN A 105 6.84 -11.19 14.24
N PHE A 106 7.15 -10.21 15.06
CA PHE A 106 7.26 -8.82 14.63
C PHE A 106 8.34 -8.65 13.56
N VAL A 107 9.52 -9.22 13.77
CA VAL A 107 10.63 -9.16 12.80
C VAL A 107 10.25 -9.90 11.52
N PHE A 108 9.65 -11.09 11.63
CA PHE A 108 9.17 -11.88 10.51
C PHE A 108 8.08 -11.17 9.69
N LEU A 109 7.03 -10.65 10.34
CA LEU A 109 5.93 -9.95 9.69
C LEU A 109 6.38 -8.63 9.08
N ASN A 110 7.28 -7.88 9.72
CA ASN A 110 7.84 -6.66 9.14
C ASN A 110 8.61 -6.92 7.85
N PHE A 111 9.25 -8.08 7.71
CA PHE A 111 9.87 -8.50 6.45
C PHE A 111 8.80 -8.85 5.40
N LEU A 112 7.82 -9.68 5.77
CA LEU A 112 6.76 -10.11 4.86
C LEU A 112 5.90 -8.96 4.34
N ASN A 113 5.60 -7.97 5.18
CA ASN A 113 4.85 -6.77 4.82
C ASN A 113 5.56 -5.86 3.80
N LYS A 114 6.81 -6.18 3.43
CA LYS A 114 7.51 -5.51 2.33
C LYS A 114 7.27 -6.19 0.99
N ILE A 115 6.67 -7.39 0.98
CA ILE A 115 6.32 -8.15 -0.21
C ILE A 115 4.86 -7.85 -0.53
N SER A 116 4.63 -7.26 -1.70
CA SER A 116 3.34 -6.71 -2.07
C SER A 116 2.36 -7.69 -2.70
N ASP A 117 2.88 -8.76 -3.29
CA ASP A 117 2.06 -9.83 -3.86
C ASP A 117 1.77 -10.87 -2.78
N ASP A 118 0.49 -11.02 -2.41
CA ASP A 118 0.04 -11.91 -1.34
C ASP A 118 0.51 -13.36 -1.53
N GLN A 119 0.48 -13.85 -2.79
CA GLN A 119 0.91 -15.22 -3.10
C GLN A 119 2.42 -15.40 -2.86
N ARG A 120 3.24 -14.46 -3.34
CA ARG A 120 4.69 -14.43 -3.09
C ARG A 120 5.01 -14.22 -1.62
N MET A 121 4.23 -13.41 -0.90
CA MET A 121 4.38 -13.20 0.54
C MET A 121 4.15 -14.53 1.28
N HIS A 122 3.04 -15.22 1.01
CA HIS A 122 2.75 -16.53 1.60
C HIS A 122 3.83 -17.56 1.26
N GLN A 123 4.24 -17.65 -0.01
CA GLN A 123 5.29 -18.58 -0.42
C GLN A 123 6.62 -18.27 0.28
N THR A 124 6.94 -16.99 0.43
CA THR A 124 8.13 -16.54 1.16
C THR A 124 8.07 -16.90 2.64
N ALA A 125 6.91 -16.70 3.28
CA ALA A 125 6.69 -17.10 4.66
C ALA A 125 6.97 -18.60 4.85
N MET A 126 6.44 -19.45 3.95
CA MET A 126 6.65 -20.89 4.01
C MET A 126 8.12 -21.28 3.79
N ASN A 127 8.82 -20.63 2.87
CA ASN A 127 10.26 -20.87 2.64
C ASN A 127 11.10 -20.53 3.88
N ILE A 128 10.80 -19.40 4.52
CA ILE A 128 11.50 -18.97 5.74
C ILE A 128 11.23 -19.96 6.88
N LEU A 129 9.96 -20.34 7.10
CA LEU A 129 9.61 -21.34 8.11
C LEU A 129 10.32 -22.68 7.86
N ASN A 130 10.36 -23.11 6.60
CA ASN A 130 11.07 -24.31 6.20
C ASN A 130 12.57 -24.24 6.53
N GLY A 131 13.21 -23.09 6.25
CA GLY A 131 14.62 -22.85 6.58
C GLY A 131 14.89 -22.86 8.09
N ILE A 132 13.99 -22.30 8.90
CA ILE A 132 14.07 -22.37 10.37
C ILE A 132 13.94 -23.83 10.83
N MET A 133 12.98 -24.58 10.28
CA MET A 133 12.80 -26.00 10.62
C MET A 133 14.05 -26.82 10.30
N GLU A 134 14.68 -26.54 9.16
CA GLU A 134 15.91 -27.20 8.74
C GLU A 134 17.11 -26.85 9.62
N HIS A 135 17.25 -25.59 10.03
CA HIS A 135 18.32 -25.12 10.91
C HIS A 135 18.25 -25.80 12.29
N TRP A 136 17.06 -25.84 12.89
CA TRP A 136 16.86 -26.39 14.24
C TRP A 136 16.60 -27.90 14.26
N LYS A 137 16.53 -28.56 13.09
CA LYS A 137 16.22 -30.00 12.94
C LYS A 137 14.93 -30.37 13.67
N ILE A 138 13.84 -29.68 13.33
CA ILE A 138 12.47 -29.88 13.84
C ILE A 138 11.49 -30.23 12.70
N GLY A 139 10.30 -30.73 13.05
CA GLY A 139 9.29 -31.20 12.09
C GLY A 139 9.86 -32.28 11.20
N LYS A 140 9.64 -32.19 9.89
CA LYS A 140 10.16 -33.14 8.87
C LYS A 140 11.68 -33.30 8.83
N TYR A 141 12.44 -32.39 9.44
CA TYR A 141 13.90 -32.46 9.54
C TYR A 141 14.38 -33.05 10.87
N SER A 142 13.47 -33.40 11.78
CA SER A 142 13.79 -34.15 13.00
C SER A 142 13.88 -35.66 12.70
N PRO A 143 14.59 -36.44 13.52
CA PRO A 143 14.65 -37.90 13.38
C PRO A 143 13.25 -38.55 13.38
N ASP A 144 12.32 -38.00 14.14
CA ASP A 144 10.96 -38.53 14.31
C ASP A 144 9.99 -38.04 13.21
N GLY A 145 10.30 -36.94 12.53
CA GLY A 145 9.38 -36.29 11.57
C GLY A 145 9.34 -36.93 10.18
N GLY A 146 10.28 -37.83 9.86
CA GLY A 146 10.26 -38.60 8.62
C GLY A 146 9.21 -39.71 8.60
N VAL A 147 8.76 -40.16 9.79
CA VAL A 147 7.87 -41.33 9.93
C VAL A 147 6.42 -41.01 9.56
N PHE A 148 5.98 -39.77 9.78
CA PHE A 148 4.60 -39.34 9.48
C PHE A 148 4.28 -39.22 7.97
N PHE A 149 5.29 -39.28 7.09
CA PHE A 149 5.07 -39.26 5.65
C PHE A 149 4.57 -40.61 5.08
N GLU A 150 4.78 -41.71 5.79
CA GLU A 150 4.38 -43.04 5.30
C GLU A 150 3.00 -43.48 5.83
N GLU A 151 2.58 -43.05 7.02
CA GLU A 151 1.32 -43.51 7.62
C GLU A 151 0.06 -42.78 7.08
N GLU A 152 0.11 -41.47 6.78
CA GLU A 152 -1.07 -40.74 6.28
C GLU A 152 -1.42 -41.02 4.81
N THR A 153 -0.53 -41.67 4.05
CA THR A 153 -0.84 -42.05 2.66
C THR A 153 -1.69 -43.33 2.58
N GLN A 154 -1.97 -44.00 3.71
CA GLN A 154 -2.76 -45.24 3.75
C GLN A 154 -4.16 -45.09 4.36
N GLU A 155 -4.51 -43.95 4.95
CA GLU A 155 -5.86 -43.74 5.52
C GLU A 155 -6.53 -42.48 4.95
N GLU A 156 -6.88 -42.51 3.66
CA GLU A 156 -8.03 -41.73 3.17
C GLU A 156 -9.31 -42.34 3.77
N THR A 157 -9.60 -42.01 5.03
CA THR A 157 -10.88 -42.32 5.66
C THR A 157 -11.62 -41.03 5.95
N VAL A 158 -12.61 -40.79 5.09
CA VAL A 158 -13.83 -39.99 5.28
C VAL A 158 -14.04 -39.47 6.71
N LEU A 159 -13.80 -38.18 6.93
CA LEU A 159 -14.40 -37.43 8.04
C LEU A 159 -14.99 -36.12 7.52
N GLN A 160 -16.26 -36.21 7.11
CA GLN A 160 -17.17 -35.08 7.15
C GLN A 160 -17.30 -34.65 8.62
N ASN A 161 -16.97 -33.40 8.94
CA ASN A 161 -17.54 -32.73 10.10
C ASN A 161 -17.68 -31.23 9.85
N SER A 162 -18.92 -30.78 9.92
CA SER A 162 -19.35 -29.40 9.96
C SER A 162 -18.85 -28.73 11.25
N VAL A 163 -17.71 -28.08 11.19
CA VAL A 163 -17.30 -27.09 12.20
C VAL A 163 -17.50 -25.72 11.58
N THR A 164 -18.40 -24.93 12.16
CA THR A 164 -18.62 -23.53 11.79
C THR A 164 -17.30 -22.77 11.85
N LYS A 165 -16.77 -22.43 10.66
CA LYS A 165 -15.60 -21.60 10.45
C LYS A 165 -15.79 -20.24 11.14
N PRO A 166 -14.94 -19.84 12.10
CA PRO A 166 -14.73 -18.42 12.34
C PRO A 166 -14.06 -17.88 11.07
N SER A 167 -14.71 -16.95 10.38
CA SER A 167 -14.11 -16.39 9.16
C SER A 167 -12.81 -15.66 9.52
N LEU A 168 -11.77 -15.80 8.69
CA LEU A 168 -10.51 -15.07 8.78
C LEU A 168 -10.73 -13.55 8.97
N ALA A 169 -11.85 -13.01 8.47
CA ALA A 169 -12.25 -11.62 8.66
C ALA A 169 -12.56 -11.23 10.12
N LEU A 170 -13.07 -12.16 10.95
CA LEU A 170 -13.26 -11.92 12.39
C LEU A 170 -11.91 -11.86 13.12
N TYR A 171 -10.95 -12.67 12.68
CA TYR A 171 -9.61 -12.70 13.25
C TYR A 171 -8.79 -11.46 12.89
N VAL A 172 -8.80 -11.04 11.62
CA VAL A 172 -8.16 -9.79 11.19
C VAL A 172 -8.78 -8.58 11.92
N LYS A 173 -10.09 -8.63 12.21
CA LYS A 173 -10.77 -7.60 12.98
C LYS A 173 -10.31 -7.55 14.44
N ASP A 174 -10.17 -8.69 15.12
CA ASP A 174 -9.68 -8.76 16.50
C ASP A 174 -8.20 -8.37 16.63
N LEU A 175 -7.37 -8.80 15.67
CA LEU A 175 -5.96 -8.43 15.63
C LEU A 175 -5.80 -6.91 15.42
N LYS A 176 -6.55 -6.34 14.47
CA LYS A 176 -6.58 -4.90 14.22
C LYS A 176 -7.07 -4.14 15.45
N SER A 177 -8.13 -4.60 16.11
CA SER A 177 -8.64 -3.99 17.36
C SER A 177 -7.58 -3.99 18.47
N THR A 178 -6.85 -5.10 18.63
CA THR A 178 -5.82 -5.24 19.66
C THR A 178 -4.61 -4.35 19.38
N VAL A 179 -4.20 -4.25 18.11
CA VAL A 179 -3.11 -3.36 17.68
C VAL A 179 -3.49 -1.90 17.87
N MET A 180 -4.72 -1.50 17.50
CA MET A 180 -5.20 -0.13 17.66
C MET A 180 -5.31 0.28 19.13
N GLN A 181 -5.81 -0.59 20.02
CA GLN A 181 -5.81 -0.31 21.47
C GLN A 181 -4.40 -0.12 22.04
N LYS A 182 -3.41 -0.90 21.57
CA LYS A 182 -2.02 -0.74 22.01
C LYS A 182 -1.41 0.57 21.51
N LEU A 183 -1.80 1.03 20.32
CA LEU A 183 -1.37 2.32 19.74
C LEU A 183 -2.00 3.51 20.48
N GLU A 184 -3.30 3.46 20.81
CA GLU A 184 -3.96 4.49 21.61
C GLU A 184 -3.28 4.66 22.98
N VAL A 185 -2.94 3.55 23.65
CA VAL A 185 -2.21 3.59 24.92
C VAL A 185 -0.79 4.15 24.78
N ALA A 186 -0.17 4.02 23.59
CA ALA A 186 1.13 4.60 23.31
C ALA A 186 1.04 6.11 23.06
N ASP A 187 0.02 6.56 22.31
CA ASP A 187 -0.26 7.97 22.05
C ASP A 187 -0.61 8.72 23.35
N ASP A 188 -1.42 8.14 24.23
CA ASP A 188 -1.74 8.71 25.54
C ASP A 188 -0.46 8.92 26.38
N LYS A 189 0.48 7.96 26.34
CA LYS A 189 1.77 8.09 27.05
C LYS A 189 2.68 9.15 26.42
N ILE A 190 2.66 9.30 25.10
CA ILE A 190 3.41 10.35 24.39
C ILE A 190 2.82 11.72 24.74
N GLN A 191 1.50 11.86 24.74
CA GLN A 191 0.82 13.10 25.11
C GLN A 191 1.09 13.46 26.58
N ASP A 192 1.08 12.49 27.48
CA ASP A 192 1.38 12.70 28.90
C ASP A 192 2.85 13.11 29.15
N VAL A 193 3.77 12.77 28.23
CA VAL A 193 5.15 13.28 28.21
C VAL A 193 5.20 14.69 27.64
N LEU A 194 4.51 14.96 26.54
CA LEU A 194 4.45 16.30 25.92
C LEU A 194 3.80 17.33 26.87
N ASP A 195 2.77 16.95 27.61
CA ASP A 195 2.10 17.81 28.60
C ASP A 195 3.01 18.10 29.81
N LYS A 196 3.88 17.15 30.18
CA LYS A 196 4.93 17.39 31.20
C LYS A 196 6.01 18.34 30.70
N PHE A 197 6.30 18.33 29.39
CA PHE A 197 7.25 19.25 28.75
C PHE A 197 6.66 20.65 28.53
N ASN A 198 5.36 20.74 28.26
CA ASN A 198 4.66 22.00 27.96
C ASN A 198 4.14 22.73 29.20
N LYS A 199 4.32 22.19 30.42
CA LYS A 199 4.07 22.95 31.64
C LYS A 199 4.99 24.18 31.69
N PRO A 200 4.44 25.40 31.70
CA PRO A 200 5.25 26.62 31.75
C PRO A 200 6.10 26.61 33.02
N LYS A 201 7.40 26.83 32.88
CA LYS A 201 8.22 27.32 34.00
C LYS A 201 7.75 28.74 34.31
N GLU A 202 6.75 28.87 35.18
CA GLU A 202 6.44 30.14 35.83
C GLU A 202 7.62 30.52 36.73
N GLN A 203 8.49 31.39 36.24
CA GLN A 203 9.22 32.40 36.99
C GLN A 203 10.06 33.23 36.03
N GLU A 204 9.55 34.39 35.62
CA GLU A 204 10.11 35.72 35.96
C GLU A 204 9.39 36.80 35.15
N GLN A 205 8.61 37.61 35.88
CA GLN A 205 8.04 38.86 35.39
C GLN A 205 9.12 39.94 35.37
N VAL A 206 9.35 40.57 34.22
CA VAL A 206 9.77 41.98 34.20
C VAL A 206 8.96 42.73 33.14
N LYS A 207 8.39 43.83 33.64
CA LYS A 207 7.54 44.84 33.03
C LYS A 207 8.18 45.45 31.78
N GLU A 208 7.36 45.84 30.81
CA GLU A 208 7.34 47.25 30.38
C GLU A 208 6.04 47.64 29.67
N GLU A 209 5.64 48.86 29.97
CA GLU A 209 4.35 49.50 29.71
C GLU A 209 4.31 50.21 28.34
N VAL A 210 3.11 50.16 27.73
CA VAL A 210 2.39 51.29 27.10
C VAL A 210 3.01 51.96 25.87
N ILE A 211 2.29 51.91 24.74
CA ILE A 211 1.75 53.10 24.03
C ILE A 211 0.54 52.66 23.18
N LYS A 212 -0.61 53.27 23.46
CA LYS A 212 -1.81 53.23 22.62
C LYS A 212 -1.59 54.09 21.38
N LYS A 213 -1.88 53.56 20.18
CA LYS A 213 -2.52 54.33 19.11
C LYS A 213 -3.53 53.44 18.38
N GLU A 214 -4.72 54.01 18.24
CA GLU A 214 -5.84 53.47 17.47
C GLU A 214 -5.46 53.31 16.00
N GLU A 215 -5.45 52.08 15.52
CA GLU A 215 -5.77 51.74 14.14
C GLU A 215 -6.77 50.60 14.21
N VAL A 216 -7.95 50.81 13.62
CA VAL A 216 -8.90 49.74 13.31
C VAL A 216 -8.25 48.88 12.22
N LYS A 217 -7.34 47.99 12.62
CA LYS A 217 -6.97 46.83 11.83
C LYS A 217 -8.03 45.80 12.10
N ALA A 218 -8.78 45.43 11.07
CA ALA A 218 -9.46 44.15 11.07
C ALA A 218 -8.39 43.11 11.41
N GLU A 219 -8.45 42.53 12.61
CA GLU A 219 -7.68 41.35 12.95
C GLU A 219 -8.11 40.29 11.94
N VAL A 220 -7.36 40.15 10.86
CA VAL A 220 -7.41 38.95 10.04
C VAL A 220 -7.09 37.84 11.03
N PRO A 221 -8.06 36.96 11.36
CA PRO A 221 -7.80 35.91 12.32
C PRO A 221 -6.56 35.18 11.80
N LYS A 222 -5.52 35.08 12.64
CA LYS A 222 -4.34 34.26 12.34
C LYS A 222 -4.86 32.84 12.16
N ARG A 223 -5.23 32.49 10.93
CA ARG A 223 -5.49 31.10 10.55
C ARG A 223 -4.19 30.39 10.87
N ALA A 224 -4.26 29.41 11.76
CA ALA A 224 -3.18 28.47 11.94
C ALA A 224 -2.80 27.98 10.53
N VAL A 225 -1.56 28.23 10.14
CA VAL A 225 -1.03 27.73 8.87
C VAL A 225 -1.07 26.22 9.00
N LYS A 226 -2.08 25.58 8.37
CA LYS A 226 -2.09 24.13 8.24
C LYS A 226 -0.92 23.80 7.32
N ILE A 227 0.00 22.96 7.78
CA ILE A 227 1.08 22.45 6.94
C ILE A 227 0.55 21.17 6.30
N TYR A 228 0.48 21.12 4.98
CA TYR A 228 0.04 19.92 4.27
C TYR A 228 1.22 18.96 4.07
N THR A 229 1.45 18.10 5.07
CA THR A 229 2.42 17.00 4.94
C THR A 229 1.86 15.88 4.07
N ASP A 230 2.73 15.00 3.57
CA ASP A 230 2.34 13.81 2.81
C ASP A 230 1.30 12.97 3.59
N GLU A 231 1.50 12.77 4.89
CA GLU A 231 0.57 12.03 5.73
C GLU A 231 -0.80 12.71 5.85
N TYR A 232 -0.83 14.05 5.90
CA TYR A 232 -2.09 14.78 5.96
C TYR A 232 -2.86 14.64 4.64
N VAL A 233 -2.19 14.75 3.50
CA VAL A 233 -2.82 14.56 2.19
C VAL A 233 -3.32 13.12 2.04
N ASP A 234 -2.58 12.12 2.51
CA ASP A 234 -3.04 10.73 2.52
C ASP A 234 -4.31 10.54 3.36
N VAL A 235 -4.37 11.12 4.56
CA VAL A 235 -5.57 11.10 5.41
C VAL A 235 -6.74 11.79 4.71
N LEU A 236 -6.46 12.86 3.97
CA LEU A 236 -7.46 13.60 3.21
C LEU A 236 -8.03 12.78 2.06
N MET A 237 -7.17 12.07 1.31
CA MET A 237 -7.57 11.15 0.25
C MET A 237 -8.40 9.98 0.78
N GLU A 238 -8.02 9.43 1.95
CA GLU A 238 -8.75 8.32 2.56
C GLU A 238 -10.14 8.78 3.05
N LYS A 239 -10.18 9.93 3.73
CA LYS A 239 -11.42 10.54 4.22
C LYS A 239 -12.42 10.82 3.12
N HIS A 240 -11.95 11.24 1.95
CA HIS A 240 -12.78 11.62 0.80
C HIS A 240 -12.77 10.59 -0.33
N SER A 241 -12.37 9.35 -0.03
CA SER A 241 -12.22 8.29 -1.05
C SER A 241 -13.49 7.98 -1.83
N ASP A 242 -14.66 8.19 -1.22
CA ASP A 242 -15.95 7.97 -1.87
C ASP A 242 -16.25 9.00 -2.98
N VAL A 243 -15.79 10.25 -2.85
CA VAL A 243 -16.03 11.32 -3.82
C VAL A 243 -14.92 11.48 -4.86
N ILE A 244 -13.73 10.91 -4.63
CA ILE A 244 -12.60 11.00 -5.57
C ILE A 244 -12.98 10.44 -6.94
N LYS A 245 -13.66 9.29 -6.97
CA LYS A 245 -14.14 8.67 -8.21
C LYS A 245 -15.13 9.58 -8.95
N GLU A 246 -16.05 10.20 -8.23
CA GLU A 246 -17.02 11.12 -8.81
C GLU A 246 -16.34 12.34 -9.46
N ILE A 247 -15.28 12.84 -8.83
CA ILE A 247 -14.48 13.94 -9.38
C ILE A 247 -13.72 13.51 -10.65
N ILE A 248 -13.05 12.35 -10.61
CA ILE A 248 -12.26 11.85 -11.75
C ILE A 248 -13.16 11.61 -12.97
N THR A 249 -14.33 11.02 -12.75
CA THR A 249 -15.28 10.65 -13.82
C THR A 249 -16.24 11.78 -14.20
N GLY A 250 -16.31 12.85 -13.40
CA GLY A 250 -17.27 13.94 -13.57
C GLY A 250 -18.71 13.60 -13.15
N ASN A 251 -18.98 12.35 -12.74
CA ASN A 251 -20.31 11.89 -12.37
C ASN A 251 -20.64 12.21 -10.90
N ILE A 252 -20.69 13.50 -10.56
CA ILE A 252 -20.91 13.98 -9.19
C ILE A 252 -22.35 13.72 -8.74
N ASN A 253 -22.49 12.96 -7.66
CA ASN A 253 -23.78 12.78 -7.01
C ASN A 253 -24.17 14.08 -6.29
N PRO A 254 -25.36 14.65 -6.53
CA PRO A 254 -25.81 15.87 -5.86
C PRO A 254 -25.75 15.80 -4.32
N GLU A 255 -25.92 14.62 -3.72
CA GLU A 255 -25.82 14.41 -2.26
C GLU A 255 -24.39 14.62 -1.73
N ASN A 256 -23.38 14.43 -2.59
CA ASN A 256 -21.97 14.54 -2.25
C ASN A 256 -21.35 15.90 -2.63
N SER A 257 -22.15 16.84 -3.16
CA SER A 257 -21.64 18.11 -3.69
C SER A 257 -20.84 18.94 -2.67
N ASP A 258 -21.28 18.98 -1.41
CA ASP A 258 -20.58 19.73 -0.36
C ASP A 258 -19.26 19.05 0.04
N GLU A 259 -19.21 17.72 0.00
CA GLU A 259 -18.00 16.95 0.27
C GLU A 259 -16.98 17.11 -0.86
N VAL A 260 -17.42 17.06 -2.12
CA VAL A 260 -16.58 17.35 -3.30
C VAL A 260 -15.96 18.74 -3.18
N LYS A 261 -16.74 19.76 -2.85
CA LYS A 261 -16.21 21.14 -2.65
C LYS A 261 -15.20 21.21 -1.51
N THR A 262 -15.44 20.48 -0.43
CA THR A 262 -14.52 20.43 0.71
C THR A 262 -13.20 19.80 0.28
N PHE A 263 -13.25 18.65 -0.38
CA PHE A 263 -12.06 17.97 -0.89
C PHE A 263 -11.30 18.84 -1.90
N GLN A 264 -11.98 19.40 -2.91
CA GLN A 264 -11.39 20.31 -3.88
C GLN A 264 -10.67 21.47 -3.19
N SER A 265 -11.33 22.11 -2.21
CA SER A 265 -10.72 23.23 -1.48
C SER A 265 -9.47 22.81 -0.70
N GLU A 266 -9.48 21.67 -0.02
CA GLU A 266 -8.32 21.24 0.76
C GLU A 266 -7.16 20.77 -0.14
N ILE A 267 -7.48 20.12 -1.26
CA ILE A 267 -6.48 19.72 -2.27
C ILE A 267 -5.87 20.93 -2.96
N SER A 268 -6.65 21.91 -3.38
CA SER A 268 -6.13 23.14 -3.98
C SER A 268 -5.17 23.87 -3.01
N LEU A 269 -5.48 23.88 -1.72
CA LEU A 269 -4.56 24.45 -0.72
C LEU A 269 -3.26 23.64 -0.59
N ALA A 270 -3.35 22.31 -0.52
CA ALA A 270 -2.17 21.45 -0.51
C ALA A 270 -1.28 21.65 -1.75
N THR A 271 -1.91 21.81 -2.92
CA THR A 271 -1.25 22.10 -4.18
C THR A 271 -0.52 23.44 -4.15
N LEU A 272 -1.13 24.49 -3.60
CA LEU A 272 -0.49 25.81 -3.44
C LEU A 272 0.72 25.77 -2.49
N GLU A 273 0.74 24.83 -1.55
CA GLU A 273 1.91 24.56 -0.69
C GLU A 273 2.98 23.69 -1.34
N GLY A 274 2.78 23.28 -2.60
CA GLY A 274 3.74 22.52 -3.39
C GLY A 274 3.64 21.00 -3.22
N HIS A 275 2.50 20.50 -2.72
CA HIS A 275 2.32 19.06 -2.55
C HIS A 275 2.10 18.36 -3.90
N ASN A 276 3.04 17.48 -4.26
CA ASN A 276 3.13 16.87 -5.59
C ASN A 276 1.97 15.94 -5.96
N LEU A 277 1.40 15.19 -5.01
CA LEU A 277 0.25 14.31 -5.32
C LEU A 277 -1.07 15.10 -5.39
N ALA A 278 -1.15 16.22 -4.69
CA ALA A 278 -2.34 17.06 -4.68
C ALA A 278 -2.49 17.77 -6.04
N SER A 279 -1.37 18.17 -6.66
CA SER A 279 -1.38 18.83 -7.97
C SER A 279 -2.00 17.99 -9.09
N VAL A 280 -1.91 16.66 -8.98
CA VAL A 280 -2.51 15.74 -9.96
C VAL A 280 -4.03 15.87 -9.99
N PHE A 281 -4.66 16.03 -8.82
CA PHE A 281 -6.12 16.14 -8.73
C PHE A 281 -6.65 17.46 -9.29
N CYS A 282 -5.82 18.49 -9.38
CA CYS A 282 -6.20 19.76 -10.01
C CYS A 282 -6.51 19.62 -11.50
N ALA A 283 -6.03 18.57 -12.17
CA ALA A 283 -6.41 18.25 -13.55
C ALA A 283 -7.89 17.87 -13.69
N PHE A 284 -8.56 17.50 -12.60
CA PHE A 284 -9.95 17.03 -12.60
C PHE A 284 -10.93 18.06 -11.99
N PHE A 285 -10.47 19.28 -11.71
CA PHE A 285 -11.29 20.31 -11.07
C PHE A 285 -11.70 21.39 -12.07
N GLU A 286 -12.95 21.85 -11.98
CA GLU A 286 -13.47 23.03 -12.69
C GLU A 286 -12.91 24.34 -12.09
N THR A 287 -11.59 24.55 -12.12
CA THR A 287 -10.99 25.74 -11.53
C THR A 287 -10.10 26.48 -12.51
N GLU A 288 -10.15 27.82 -12.48
CA GLU A 288 -9.33 28.72 -13.31
C GLU A 288 -7.81 28.60 -13.05
N SER A 289 -7.40 27.81 -12.05
CA SER A 289 -6.00 27.69 -11.60
C SER A 289 -5.53 26.24 -11.62
N THR A 290 -5.72 25.54 -12.73
CA THR A 290 -5.07 24.25 -12.93
C THR A 290 -3.56 24.44 -13.08
N LEU A 291 -2.76 23.68 -12.34
CA LEU A 291 -1.31 23.72 -12.50
C LEU A 291 -0.90 23.14 -13.86
N PRO A 292 0.03 23.78 -14.59
CA PRO A 292 0.46 23.26 -15.89
C PRO A 292 1.14 21.90 -15.71
N ILE A 293 0.98 21.00 -16.68
CA ILE A 293 1.51 19.64 -16.60
C ILE A 293 3.05 19.63 -16.53
N THR A 294 3.69 20.68 -17.04
CA THR A 294 5.13 20.95 -16.93
C THR A 294 5.62 21.12 -15.49
N SER A 295 4.72 21.47 -14.55
CA SER A 295 5.04 21.56 -13.12
C SER A 295 5.02 20.22 -12.39
N MET A 296 4.46 19.16 -13.00
CA MET A 296 4.43 17.83 -12.40
C MET A 296 5.82 17.18 -12.45
N ASN A 297 6.32 16.73 -11.30
CA ASN A 297 7.52 15.91 -11.25
C ASN A 297 7.22 14.48 -11.72
N GLU A 298 8.25 13.63 -11.85
CA GLU A 298 8.08 12.25 -12.31
C GLU A 298 7.10 11.43 -11.45
N THR A 299 7.04 11.69 -10.14
CA THR A 299 6.13 10.99 -9.22
C THR A 299 4.68 11.39 -9.50
N SER A 300 4.40 12.68 -9.64
CA SER A 300 3.08 13.21 -10.01
C SER A 300 2.64 12.70 -11.38
N LYS A 301 3.53 12.73 -12.38
CA LYS A 301 3.25 12.20 -13.73
C LYS A 301 2.91 10.72 -13.71
N ALA A 302 3.70 9.92 -12.98
CA ALA A 302 3.42 8.49 -12.82
C ALA A 302 2.06 8.24 -12.16
N PHE A 303 1.72 9.03 -11.13
CA PHE A 303 0.45 8.91 -10.43
C PHE A 303 -0.73 9.32 -11.33
N PHE A 304 -0.58 10.40 -12.09
CA PHE A 304 -1.58 10.85 -13.07
C PHE A 304 -1.89 9.75 -14.08
N ILE A 305 -0.87 9.17 -14.71
CA ILE A 305 -1.05 8.05 -15.66
C ILE A 305 -1.74 6.84 -15.02
N GLN A 306 -1.48 6.56 -13.74
CA GLN A 306 -2.16 5.47 -13.05
C GLN A 306 -3.64 5.76 -12.86
N ILE A 307 -4.02 6.98 -12.46
CA ILE A 307 -5.43 7.38 -12.39
C ILE A 307 -6.09 7.17 -13.75
N LEU A 308 -5.46 7.63 -14.84
CA LEU A 308 -5.99 7.45 -16.18
C LEU A 308 -6.20 5.98 -16.53
N ASN A 309 -5.22 5.10 -16.28
CA ASN A 309 -5.37 3.68 -16.57
C ASN A 309 -6.39 2.95 -15.69
N ILE A 310 -6.70 3.46 -14.50
CA ILE A 310 -7.71 2.87 -13.61
C ILE A 310 -9.12 3.21 -14.09
N PHE A 311 -9.31 4.42 -14.58
CA PHE A 311 -10.62 4.98 -14.91
C PHE A 311 -10.93 4.98 -16.41
N ASP A 312 -10.08 4.35 -17.23
CA ASP A 312 -10.23 4.33 -18.69
C ASP A 312 -11.56 3.72 -19.15
N GLU A 313 -12.04 2.65 -18.48
CA GLU A 313 -13.34 2.03 -18.77
C GLU A 313 -14.54 2.85 -18.26
N GLU A 314 -14.32 3.73 -17.28
CA GLU A 314 -15.39 4.52 -16.66
C GLU A 314 -15.60 5.88 -17.32
N GLY A 315 -14.59 6.37 -18.04
CA GLY A 315 -14.55 7.71 -18.61
C GLY A 315 -14.05 8.76 -17.62
N PHE A 316 -13.94 10.01 -18.09
CA PHE A 316 -13.35 11.12 -17.36
C PHE A 316 -14.26 12.34 -17.32
N SER A 317 -13.98 13.25 -16.38
CA SER A 317 -14.65 14.54 -16.29
C SER A 317 -14.30 15.47 -17.47
N GLU A 318 -15.23 16.35 -17.83
CA GLU A 318 -14.98 17.42 -18.83
C GLU A 318 -13.79 18.30 -18.42
N SER A 319 -13.56 18.48 -17.11
CA SER A 319 -12.40 19.21 -16.59
C SER A 319 -11.07 18.57 -16.97
N LEU A 320 -10.99 17.23 -17.01
CA LEU A 320 -9.78 16.55 -17.46
C LEU A 320 -9.56 16.79 -18.97
N ASP A 321 -10.62 16.69 -19.76
CA ASP A 321 -10.52 16.92 -21.21
C ASP A 321 -10.05 18.35 -21.50
N GLU A 322 -10.63 19.35 -20.83
CA GLU A 322 -10.20 20.74 -20.91
C GLU A 322 -8.75 20.92 -20.44
N TYR A 323 -8.37 20.26 -19.34
CA TYR A 323 -7.01 20.30 -18.83
C TYR A 323 -5.99 19.75 -19.84
N LEU A 324 -6.27 18.58 -20.43
CA LEU A 324 -5.38 17.96 -21.42
C LEU A 324 -5.30 18.81 -22.70
N GLU A 325 -6.42 19.42 -23.12
CA GLU A 325 -6.44 20.31 -24.27
C GLU A 325 -5.59 21.57 -24.06
N ILE A 326 -5.70 22.21 -22.91
CA ILE A 326 -4.88 23.38 -22.56
C ILE A 326 -3.39 23.02 -22.50
N ASN A 327 -3.06 21.81 -22.06
CA ASN A 327 -1.68 21.34 -21.92
C ASN A 327 -1.18 20.58 -23.16
N ARG A 328 -1.95 20.51 -24.25
CA ARG A 328 -1.64 19.75 -25.48
C ARG A 328 -0.21 19.98 -25.96
N ASP A 329 0.13 21.24 -26.23
CA ASP A 329 1.44 21.61 -26.80
C ASP A 329 2.61 21.25 -25.85
N ASP A 330 2.42 21.47 -24.55
CA ASP A 330 3.42 21.13 -23.53
C ASP A 330 3.64 19.61 -23.43
N VAL A 331 2.57 18.83 -23.53
CA VAL A 331 2.64 17.36 -23.57
C VAL A 331 3.45 16.89 -24.79
N TYR A 332 3.18 17.43 -25.98
CA TYR A 332 3.95 17.08 -27.19
C TYR A 332 5.41 17.48 -27.10
N ALA A 333 5.70 18.68 -26.59
CA ALA A 333 7.06 19.16 -26.43
C ALA A 333 7.86 18.21 -25.52
N LEU A 334 7.33 17.91 -24.33
CA LEU A 334 7.96 17.01 -23.37
C LEU A 334 8.10 15.57 -23.92
N ALA A 335 7.08 15.06 -24.61
CA ALA A 335 7.14 13.72 -25.21
C ALA A 335 8.24 13.62 -26.29
N THR A 336 8.41 14.68 -27.09
CA THR A 336 9.46 14.78 -28.11
C THR A 336 10.86 14.86 -27.48
N GLU A 337 10.97 15.44 -26.29
CA GLU A 337 12.21 15.49 -25.50
C GLU A 337 12.57 14.16 -24.81
N GLY A 338 11.71 13.13 -24.92
CA GLY A 338 11.97 11.83 -24.32
C GLY A 338 11.28 11.59 -22.98
N ASP A 339 10.35 12.47 -22.55
CA ASP A 339 9.57 12.23 -21.34
C ASP A 339 8.63 11.03 -21.55
N LYS A 340 9.00 9.91 -20.95
CA LYS A 340 8.28 8.63 -21.09
C LYS A 340 6.83 8.68 -20.60
N PHE A 341 6.50 9.56 -19.66
CA PHE A 341 5.13 9.70 -19.15
C PHE A 341 4.27 10.47 -20.14
N MET A 342 4.81 11.55 -20.72
CA MET A 342 4.09 12.32 -21.73
C MET A 342 3.94 11.52 -23.03
N GLN A 343 4.95 10.73 -23.42
CA GLN A 343 4.81 9.77 -24.51
C GLN A 343 3.66 8.78 -24.27
N TYR A 344 3.56 8.24 -23.04
CA TYR A 344 2.42 7.39 -22.70
C TYR A 344 1.09 8.15 -22.74
N LEU A 345 1.07 9.37 -22.20
CA LEU A 345 -0.12 10.21 -22.13
C LEU A 345 -0.68 10.51 -23.52
N ILE A 346 0.17 10.82 -24.49
CA ILE A 346 -0.25 11.04 -25.88
C ILE A 346 -0.93 9.80 -26.43
N GLY A 347 -0.30 8.62 -26.28
CA GLY A 347 -0.91 7.35 -26.70
C GLY A 347 -2.23 7.06 -25.98
N PHE A 348 -2.37 7.45 -24.72
CA PHE A 348 -3.63 7.32 -23.99
C PHE A 348 -4.70 8.30 -24.49
N TRP A 349 -4.32 9.56 -24.72
CA TRP A 349 -5.24 10.64 -24.98
C TRP A 349 -5.85 10.61 -26.38
N TYR A 350 -5.10 10.20 -27.40
CA TYR A 350 -5.64 10.06 -28.76
C TYR A 350 -6.80 9.08 -28.89
N VAL A 351 -7.00 8.19 -27.90
CA VAL A 351 -8.23 7.37 -27.80
C VAL A 351 -9.49 8.25 -27.85
N PHE A 352 -9.42 9.48 -27.33
CA PHE A 352 -10.56 10.35 -27.11
C PHE A 352 -10.80 11.39 -28.23
N GLU A 353 -9.82 11.65 -29.10
CA GLU A 353 -9.86 12.84 -29.97
C GLU A 353 -10.29 12.63 -31.43
N ASN A 354 -10.27 11.40 -31.98
CA ASN A 354 -10.28 11.24 -33.44
C ASN A 354 -11.44 10.40 -34.00
N GLU A 355 -11.97 10.83 -35.15
CA GLU A 355 -13.02 10.13 -35.89
C GLU A 355 -12.47 8.94 -36.72
N ASP A 356 -11.20 8.96 -37.11
CA ASP A 356 -10.54 7.92 -37.92
C ASP A 356 -9.73 6.96 -37.04
N LYS A 357 -10.38 5.89 -36.60
CA LYS A 357 -9.79 4.88 -35.69
C LYS A 357 -8.47 4.29 -36.20
N SER A 358 -8.29 4.17 -37.52
CA SER A 358 -7.09 3.53 -38.10
C SER A 358 -5.82 4.34 -37.84
N LYS A 359 -5.89 5.66 -37.97
CA LYS A 359 -4.75 6.55 -37.69
C LYS A 359 -4.45 6.66 -36.20
N VAL A 360 -5.49 6.57 -35.38
CA VAL A 360 -5.37 6.56 -33.92
C VAL A 360 -4.55 5.37 -33.47
N GLU A 361 -4.87 4.15 -33.94
CA GLU A 361 -4.13 2.94 -33.54
C GLU A 361 -2.63 3.02 -33.92
N GLU A 362 -2.30 3.55 -35.09
CA GLU A 362 -0.90 3.73 -35.52
C GLU A 362 -0.15 4.74 -34.64
N GLU A 363 -0.74 5.91 -34.37
CA GLU A 363 -0.12 6.93 -33.52
C GLU A 363 0.01 6.46 -32.06
N GLN A 364 -0.99 5.77 -31.54
CA GLN A 364 -0.95 5.17 -30.20
C GLN A 364 0.18 4.18 -30.07
N TYR A 365 0.30 3.26 -31.04
CA TYR A 365 1.35 2.26 -31.07
C TYR A 365 2.73 2.93 -31.09
N TYR A 366 2.91 3.94 -31.95
CA TYR A 366 4.15 4.71 -32.02
C TYR A 366 4.54 5.29 -30.65
N TRP A 367 3.62 5.97 -29.99
CA TRP A 367 3.91 6.66 -28.72
C TRP A 367 4.09 5.70 -27.55
N TYR A 368 3.33 4.62 -27.46
CA TYR A 368 3.59 3.56 -26.49
C TYR A 368 4.94 2.90 -26.72
N ASN A 369 5.34 2.66 -27.97
CA ASN A 369 6.67 2.13 -28.28
C ASN A 369 7.79 3.08 -27.85
N GLN A 370 7.66 4.40 -28.08
CA GLN A 370 8.64 5.37 -27.57
C GLN A 370 8.72 5.36 -26.04
N SER A 371 7.57 5.35 -25.36
CA SER A 371 7.49 5.28 -23.90
C SER A 371 8.13 3.99 -23.33
N ALA A 372 7.90 2.85 -24.00
CA ALA A 372 8.49 1.56 -23.66
C ALA A 372 10.01 1.56 -23.86
N LEU A 373 10.52 2.12 -24.96
CA LEU A 373 11.96 2.27 -25.22
C LEU A 373 12.65 3.13 -24.14
N ASN A 374 11.93 4.10 -23.58
CA ASN A 374 12.39 4.92 -22.44
C ASN A 374 12.13 4.26 -21.08
N GLY A 375 11.81 2.96 -21.06
CA GLY A 375 11.73 2.13 -19.86
C GLY A 375 10.46 2.32 -19.02
N PHE A 376 9.36 2.83 -19.60
CA PHE A 376 8.10 2.93 -18.88
C PHE A 376 7.32 1.61 -18.92
N LYS A 377 7.27 0.93 -17.77
CA LYS A 377 6.67 -0.40 -17.62
C LYS A 377 5.20 -0.50 -18.10
N PRO A 378 4.31 0.47 -17.80
CA PRO A 378 2.94 0.40 -18.32
C PRO A 378 2.85 0.42 -19.85
N ALA A 379 3.77 1.09 -20.55
CA ALA A 379 3.82 1.04 -22.01
C ALA A 379 4.26 -0.34 -22.51
N ILE A 380 5.30 -0.93 -21.89
CA ILE A 380 5.79 -2.27 -22.23
C ILE A 380 4.65 -3.29 -22.10
N GLU A 381 3.96 -3.29 -20.95
CA GLU A 381 2.83 -4.19 -20.67
C GLU A 381 1.68 -3.98 -21.66
N LYS A 382 1.38 -2.73 -22.04
CA LYS A 382 0.31 -2.43 -23.00
C LYS A 382 0.64 -2.94 -24.40
N LEU A 383 1.90 -2.83 -24.82
CA LEU A 383 2.36 -3.39 -26.09
C LEU A 383 2.36 -4.92 -26.10
N GLU A 384 2.80 -5.55 -25.01
CA GLU A 384 2.79 -7.03 -24.89
C GLU A 384 1.37 -7.62 -24.94
N ASN A 385 0.41 -6.91 -24.35
CA ASN A 385 -1.00 -7.34 -24.33
C ASN A 385 -1.75 -6.98 -25.61
N SER A 386 -1.31 -5.95 -26.33
CA SER A 386 -1.84 -5.68 -27.65
C SER A 386 -1.39 -6.81 -28.59
N ASN A 387 -2.34 -7.53 -29.19
CA ASN A 387 -2.05 -8.54 -30.24
C ASN A 387 -1.51 -7.89 -31.54
N TYR A 388 -0.89 -6.73 -31.44
CA TYR A 388 -0.23 -6.00 -32.51
C TYR A 388 1.05 -6.77 -32.87
N LYS A 389 0.87 -7.81 -33.67
CA LYS A 389 1.97 -8.37 -34.46
C LYS A 389 2.27 -7.31 -35.51
N GLY A 390 3.24 -6.43 -35.23
CA GLY A 390 3.84 -5.61 -36.27
C GLY A 390 4.29 -6.53 -37.41
N GLU A 391 3.62 -6.44 -38.55
CA GLU A 391 4.04 -7.09 -39.79
C GLU A 391 5.25 -6.38 -40.39
#